data_AF-A0A535U390-F1
#
_entry.id   AF-A0A535U390-F1
#
_cell.length_a   1.000
_cell.length_b   1.000
_cell.length_c   1.000
_cell.angle_alpha   90.00
_cell.angle_beta   90.00
_cell.angle_gamma   90.00
#
_symmetry.space_group_name_H-M   'P 1'
#
loop_
_entity.id
_entity.type
_entity.pdbx_description
1 polymer ?
#
loop_
_entity_poly.entity_id
_entity_poly.type
_entity_poly.pdbx_seq_one_letter_code
_entity_poly.pdbx_strand_id
1 'polypeptide(L)'
;MQVLTHPLGFEGALEADRMRWLNGFRRLLDELDGSLQVLIQTEPGSGDQAIATEPQPRDFDEMRSADLSFVEHMTRSPSAHRRLTSLVVGKTQGSRLEAALREMGVGVLASTPAGQSVFGEELPHDLAIPDGWSRSWYVQRMPGMELEAGWLFRLIPAGLRTRLAWHADPLPVAWVVDYLQRQLTNMRTSRLQELNAGTSDPLLAGALPNTEDLQRRLASSQEKAFHVSVYITLVAASSSALEEGSEKIRAAARATLCEL
;
A
#
# COMPACT_ATOMS: atom_id res chain seq x y z
N MET A 1 4.82 -4.16 -17.49
CA MET A 1 6.13 -4.58 -16.96
C MET A 1 6.01 -4.63 -15.45
N GLN A 2 6.51 -5.69 -14.82
CA GLN A 2 6.52 -5.83 -13.36
C GLN A 2 7.96 -5.82 -12.85
N VAL A 3 8.19 -5.11 -11.76
CA VAL A 3 9.52 -4.88 -11.20
C VAL A 3 9.47 -5.14 -9.71
N LEU A 4 10.35 -6.00 -9.18
CA LEU A 4 10.48 -6.23 -7.74
C LEU A 4 11.48 -5.23 -7.16
N THR A 5 11.12 -4.59 -6.03
CA THR A 5 12.00 -3.64 -5.34
C THR A 5 12.69 -4.29 -4.16
N HIS A 6 13.94 -3.90 -3.91
CA HIS A 6 14.58 -4.20 -2.64
C HIS A 6 13.91 -3.42 -1.50
N PRO A 7 13.98 -3.93 -0.25
CA PRO A 7 13.47 -3.21 0.90
C PRO A 7 14.14 -1.84 1.04
N LEU A 8 13.31 -0.84 1.32
CA LEU A 8 13.75 0.46 1.78
C LEU A 8 13.66 0.48 3.31
N GLY A 9 14.76 0.82 3.98
CA GLY A 9 14.76 1.07 5.42
C GLY A 9 14.10 2.41 5.77
N PHE A 10 12.85 2.63 5.35
CA PHE A 10 12.17 3.93 5.51
C PHE A 10 11.96 4.28 6.99
N GLU A 11 11.51 3.32 7.77
CA GLU A 11 11.47 3.45 9.24
C GLU A 11 12.90 3.40 9.79
N GLY A 12 13.28 4.44 10.53
CA GLY A 12 14.63 4.58 11.09
C GLY A 12 15.65 5.29 10.18
N ALA A 13 15.32 5.59 8.93
CA ALA A 13 16.17 6.42 8.08
C ALA A 13 16.24 7.88 8.58
N LEU A 14 17.30 8.59 8.17
CA LEU A 14 17.42 10.03 8.40
C LEU A 14 16.28 10.78 7.70
N GLU A 15 15.86 11.91 8.27
CA GLU A 15 14.77 12.72 7.71
C GLU A 15 15.06 13.18 6.28
N ALA A 16 16.31 13.54 5.99
CA ALA A 16 16.75 13.92 4.65
C ALA A 16 16.55 12.78 3.63
N ASP A 17 16.84 11.54 4.02
CA ASP A 17 16.62 10.36 3.15
C ASP A 17 15.13 10.11 2.94
N ARG A 18 14.31 10.21 4.00
CA ARG A 18 12.84 10.09 3.90
C ARG A 18 12.26 11.12 2.94
N MET A 19 12.65 12.39 3.09
CA MET A 19 12.21 13.46 2.20
C MET A 19 12.69 13.25 0.75
N ARG A 20 13.92 12.77 0.55
CA ARG A 20 14.42 12.42 -0.78
C ARG A 20 13.55 11.34 -1.43
N TRP A 21 13.18 10.29 -0.70
CA TRP A 21 12.34 9.21 -1.23
C TRP A 21 10.91 9.66 -1.50
N LEU A 22 10.30 10.47 -0.62
CA LEU A 22 8.95 11.01 -0.84
C LEU A 22 8.91 11.90 -2.08
N ASN A 23 9.86 12.82 -2.22
CA ASN A 23 9.96 13.71 -3.37
C ASN A 23 10.28 12.94 -4.66
N GLY A 24 11.16 11.94 -4.59
CA GLY A 24 11.49 11.07 -5.71
C GLY A 24 10.29 10.27 -6.19
N PHE A 25 9.50 9.71 -5.27
CA PHE A 25 8.29 8.96 -5.59
C PHE A 25 7.19 9.87 -6.15
N ARG A 26 7.03 11.07 -5.61
CA ARG A 26 6.11 12.08 -6.16
C ARG A 26 6.47 12.42 -7.61
N ARG A 27 7.75 12.71 -7.87
CA ARG A 27 8.24 12.99 -9.22
C ARG A 27 8.01 11.80 -10.15
N LEU A 28 8.27 10.56 -9.70
CA LEU A 28 7.96 9.35 -10.46
C LEU A 28 6.47 9.32 -10.86
N LEU A 29 5.54 9.55 -9.93
CA LEU A 29 4.11 9.57 -10.24
C LEU A 29 3.77 10.66 -11.27
N ASP A 30 4.26 11.88 -11.07
CA ASP A 30 4.00 13.00 -11.98
C ASP A 30 4.60 12.78 -13.37
N GLU A 31 5.63 11.97 -13.47
CA GLU A 31 6.27 11.59 -14.71
C GLU A 31 5.57 10.44 -15.45
N LEU A 32 4.74 9.64 -14.77
CA LEU A 32 3.98 8.59 -15.43
C LEU A 32 2.78 9.18 -16.17
N ASP A 33 2.58 8.72 -17.40
CA ASP A 33 1.43 9.09 -18.25
C ASP A 33 0.38 7.97 -18.31
N GLY A 34 0.52 6.96 -17.46
CA GLY A 34 -0.33 5.77 -17.42
C GLY A 34 -0.43 5.22 -16.01
N SER A 35 -1.21 4.15 -15.88
CA SER A 35 -1.51 3.52 -14.60
C SER A 35 -0.25 2.93 -13.94
N LEU A 36 -0.14 3.17 -12.64
CA LEU A 36 0.80 2.48 -11.76
C LEU A 36 0.03 1.57 -10.81
N GLN A 37 0.46 0.33 -10.69
CA GLN A 37 0.02 -0.56 -9.63
C GLN A 37 1.21 -0.91 -8.74
N VAL A 38 1.04 -0.78 -7.42
CA VAL A 38 1.98 -1.24 -6.40
C VAL A 38 1.36 -2.47 -5.73
N LEU A 39 2.05 -3.60 -5.78
CA LEU A 39 1.64 -4.85 -5.16
C LEU A 39 2.55 -5.15 -3.98
N ILE A 40 1.97 -5.22 -2.78
CA ILE A 40 2.64 -5.62 -1.54
C ILE A 40 2.13 -7.00 -1.16
N GLN A 41 2.99 -8.01 -1.24
CA GLN A 41 2.67 -9.38 -0.84
C GLN A 41 3.31 -9.66 0.51
N THR A 42 2.53 -10.19 1.43
CA THR A 42 3.01 -10.65 2.73
C THR A 42 2.85 -12.16 2.80
N GLU A 43 3.93 -12.85 3.14
CA GLU A 43 3.94 -14.27 3.42
C GLU A 43 4.35 -14.47 4.88
N PRO A 44 3.48 -15.05 5.74
CA PRO A 44 3.87 -15.38 7.10
C PRO A 44 4.92 -16.49 7.09
N GLY A 45 5.74 -16.55 8.15
CA GLY A 45 6.63 -17.68 8.39
C GLY A 45 5.85 -18.99 8.41
N SER A 46 6.49 -20.08 7.97
CA SER A 46 5.83 -21.38 7.79
C SER A 46 5.25 -21.98 9.08
N GLY A 47 5.69 -21.50 10.25
CA GLY A 47 5.09 -21.87 11.54
C GLY A 47 5.16 -23.35 11.88
N ASP A 48 5.96 -24.13 11.14
CA ASP A 48 6.00 -25.58 11.26
C ASP A 48 6.72 -25.97 12.56
N GLN A 49 6.04 -26.82 13.35
CA GLN A 49 6.22 -26.94 14.79
C GLN A 49 7.50 -27.67 15.21
N ALA A 50 8.30 -27.01 16.04
CA ALA A 50 8.63 -27.41 17.40
C ALA A 50 9.54 -26.32 17.97
N ILE A 51 9.28 -25.86 19.20
CA ILE A 51 10.33 -25.21 19.99
C ILE A 51 11.30 -26.34 20.35
N ALA A 52 12.13 -26.75 19.38
CA ALA A 52 13.35 -27.45 19.70
C ALA A 52 14.15 -26.43 20.52
N THR A 53 14.44 -26.77 21.78
CA THR A 53 15.30 -25.96 22.65
C THR A 53 16.50 -25.50 21.83
N GLU A 54 16.60 -24.19 21.59
CA GLU A 54 17.74 -23.64 20.86
C GLU A 54 19.01 -24.13 21.57
N PRO A 55 19.94 -24.78 20.85
CA PRO A 55 21.15 -25.27 21.48
C PRO A 55 21.90 -24.06 22.05
N GLN A 56 22.02 -23.99 23.38
CA GLN A 56 22.80 -22.96 24.03
C GLN A 56 24.27 -23.24 23.73
N PRO A 57 24.96 -22.39 22.94
CA PRO A 57 26.35 -22.64 22.56
C PRO A 57 27.21 -22.66 23.81
N ARG A 58 28.05 -23.69 23.94
CA ARG A 58 28.94 -23.86 25.11
C ARG A 58 30.31 -23.23 24.89
N ASP A 59 30.69 -23.00 23.64
CA ASP A 59 31.94 -22.35 23.24
C ASP A 59 31.77 -21.50 21.96
N PHE A 60 32.88 -20.87 21.54
CA PHE A 60 32.91 -20.01 20.35
C PHE A 60 32.77 -20.76 19.04
N ASP A 61 33.15 -22.04 18.99
CA ASP A 61 33.04 -22.85 17.77
C ASP A 61 31.57 -23.25 17.54
N GLU A 62 30.81 -23.51 18.60
CA GLU A 62 29.36 -23.75 18.56
C GLU A 62 28.53 -22.48 18.31
N MET A 63 29.07 -21.28 18.59
CA MET A 63 28.37 -20.00 18.41
C MET A 63 27.90 -19.80 16.96
N ARG A 64 28.75 -20.13 15.98
CA ARG A 64 28.42 -19.97 14.56
C ARG A 64 27.27 -20.88 14.13
N SER A 65 27.22 -22.12 14.63
CA SER A 65 26.10 -23.02 14.38
C SER A 65 24.82 -22.57 15.06
N ALA A 66 24.92 -22.02 16.28
CA ALA A 66 23.78 -21.44 16.99
C ALA A 66 23.22 -20.22 16.23
N ASP A 67 24.08 -19.34 15.73
CA ASP A 67 23.68 -18.17 14.92
C ASP A 67 22.95 -18.59 13.62
N LEU A 68 23.49 -19.59 12.90
CA LEU A 68 22.84 -20.11 11.69
C LEU A 68 21.49 -20.76 12.02
N SER A 69 21.41 -21.53 13.10
CA SER A 69 20.17 -22.13 13.59
C SER A 69 19.14 -21.07 13.98
N PHE A 70 19.56 -19.99 14.64
CA PHE A 70 18.71 -18.87 15.01
C PHE A 70 18.17 -18.13 13.78
N VAL A 71 19.00 -17.87 12.77
CA VAL A 71 18.56 -17.25 11.50
C VAL A 71 17.55 -18.14 10.76
N GLU A 72 17.81 -19.45 10.69
CA GLU A 72 16.85 -20.41 10.14
C GLU A 72 15.54 -20.47 10.95
N HIS A 73 15.62 -20.37 12.28
CA HIS A 73 14.45 -20.37 13.14
C HIS A 73 13.64 -19.08 13.00
N MET A 74 14.29 -17.92 12.98
CA MET A 74 13.65 -16.63 12.74
C MET A 74 12.88 -16.63 11.44
N THR A 75 13.45 -17.14 10.35
CA THR A 75 12.74 -17.18 9.05
C THR A 75 11.50 -18.07 9.04
N ARG A 76 11.41 -19.06 9.93
CA ARG A 76 10.27 -19.99 10.06
C ARG A 76 9.33 -19.64 11.21
N SER A 77 9.72 -18.68 12.06
CA SER A 77 8.95 -18.28 13.24
C SER A 77 7.55 -17.80 12.86
N PRO A 78 6.51 -18.13 13.65
CA PRO A 78 5.15 -17.64 13.42
C PRO A 78 5.02 -16.12 13.51
N SER A 79 5.96 -15.42 14.16
CA SER A 79 6.02 -13.95 14.19
C SER A 79 6.76 -13.35 12.99
N ALA A 80 7.49 -14.16 12.24
CA ALA A 80 8.20 -13.71 11.06
C ALA A 80 7.27 -13.59 9.86
N HIS A 81 7.62 -12.68 8.98
CA HIS A 81 6.91 -12.48 7.72
C HIS A 81 7.87 -11.93 6.68
N ARG A 82 7.68 -12.35 5.44
CA ARG A 82 8.38 -11.80 4.28
C ARG A 82 7.44 -10.86 3.55
N ARG A 83 7.93 -9.66 3.22
CA ARG A 83 7.22 -8.69 2.37
C ARG A 83 7.93 -8.54 1.04
N LEU A 84 7.18 -8.65 -0.03
CA LEU A 84 7.65 -8.42 -1.39
C LEU A 84 6.85 -7.26 -1.97
N THR A 85 7.54 -6.21 -2.40
CA THR A 85 6.93 -5.06 -3.05
C THR A 85 7.30 -5.07 -4.52
N SER A 86 6.29 -5.03 -5.39
CA SER A 86 6.50 -4.91 -6.83
C SER A 86 5.69 -3.78 -7.42
N LEU A 87 6.24 -3.14 -8.45
CA LEU A 87 5.58 -2.07 -9.20
C LEU A 87 5.27 -2.58 -10.60
N VAL A 88 4.06 -2.32 -11.06
CA VAL A 88 3.54 -2.72 -12.36
C VAL A 88 3.12 -1.47 -13.13
N VAL A 89 3.70 -1.29 -14.31
CA VAL A 89 3.39 -0.19 -15.24
C VAL A 89 3.17 -0.71 -16.66
N GLY A 90 2.63 0.13 -17.54
CA GLY A 90 2.59 -0.16 -18.97
C GLY A 90 3.97 -0.50 -19.53
N LYS A 91 4.05 -1.37 -20.55
CA LYS A 91 5.35 -1.83 -21.12
C LYS A 91 6.23 -0.65 -21.58
N THR A 92 5.63 0.39 -22.13
CA THR A 92 6.31 1.60 -22.63
C THR A 92 6.96 2.46 -21.54
N GLN A 93 6.51 2.34 -20.28
CA GLN A 93 6.97 3.15 -19.16
C GLN A 93 7.98 2.42 -18.26
N GLY A 94 8.32 1.17 -18.60
CA GLY A 94 9.17 0.32 -17.78
C GLY A 94 10.56 0.89 -17.52
N SER A 95 11.27 1.31 -18.57
CA SER A 95 12.62 1.88 -18.45
C SER A 95 12.64 3.15 -17.60
N ARG A 96 11.60 3.98 -17.71
CA ARG A 96 11.43 5.21 -16.92
C ARG A 96 11.24 4.89 -15.44
N LEU A 97 10.40 3.90 -15.14
CA LEU A 97 10.20 3.43 -13.77
C LEU A 97 11.52 2.94 -13.15
N GLU A 98 12.28 2.11 -13.87
CA GLU A 98 13.56 1.60 -13.37
C GLU A 98 14.59 2.72 -13.13
N ALA A 99 14.68 3.69 -14.04
CA ALA A 99 15.57 4.84 -13.89
C ALA A 99 15.22 5.65 -12.63
N ALA A 100 13.94 5.98 -12.44
CA ALA A 100 13.48 6.71 -11.26
C ALA A 100 13.74 5.94 -9.96
N LEU A 101 13.51 4.62 -9.94
CA LEU A 101 13.82 3.77 -8.79
C LEU A 101 15.32 3.78 -8.46
N ARG A 102 16.19 3.69 -9.48
CA ARG A 102 17.65 3.77 -9.29
C ARG A 102 18.10 5.13 -8.77
N GLU A 103 17.53 6.23 -9.27
CA GLU A 103 17.82 7.58 -8.77
C GLU A 103 17.43 7.76 -7.30
N MET A 104 16.38 7.07 -6.85
CA MET A 104 15.99 7.02 -5.43
C MET A 104 16.88 6.10 -4.58
N GLY A 105 17.83 5.38 -5.19
CA GLY A 105 18.65 4.35 -4.53
C GLY A 105 17.91 3.04 -4.26
N VAL A 106 16.76 2.82 -4.91
CA VAL A 106 15.98 1.59 -4.79
C VAL A 106 16.55 0.54 -5.73
N GLY A 107 17.11 -0.53 -5.16
CA GLY A 107 17.55 -1.68 -5.94
C GLY A 107 16.36 -2.35 -6.62
N VAL A 108 16.54 -2.75 -7.88
CA VAL A 108 15.49 -3.34 -8.71
C VAL A 108 15.90 -4.73 -9.19
N LEU A 109 14.98 -5.69 -9.12
CA LEU A 109 15.07 -6.99 -9.77
C LEU A 109 13.96 -7.10 -10.81
N ALA A 110 14.32 -7.47 -12.04
CA ALA A 110 13.32 -7.78 -13.05
C ALA A 110 12.48 -8.96 -12.54
N SER A 111 11.19 -8.74 -12.36
CA SER A 111 10.26 -9.80 -11.98
C SER A 111 9.61 -10.32 -13.25
N THR A 112 9.89 -11.58 -13.59
CA THR A 112 9.02 -12.29 -14.51
C THR A 112 7.73 -12.55 -13.74
N PRO A 113 6.56 -12.06 -14.18
CA PRO A 113 5.31 -12.43 -13.53
C PRO A 113 5.25 -13.95 -13.57
N ALA A 114 5.35 -14.59 -12.40
CA ALA A 114 5.05 -15.99 -12.28
C ALA A 114 3.57 -16.10 -12.63
N GLY A 115 3.28 -16.37 -13.90
CA GLY A 115 1.95 -16.62 -14.41
C GLY A 115 1.45 -17.93 -13.84
N GLN A 116 1.21 -17.96 -12.53
CA GLN A 116 0.33 -18.96 -11.97
C GLN A 116 -1.06 -18.57 -12.45
N SER A 117 -1.55 -19.32 -13.42
CA SER A 117 -2.97 -19.25 -13.75
C SER A 117 -3.75 -19.57 -12.48
N VAL A 118 -4.45 -18.58 -11.95
CA VAL A 118 -5.33 -18.77 -10.81
C VAL A 118 -6.62 -19.38 -11.36
N PHE A 119 -6.58 -20.67 -11.66
CA PHE A 119 -7.79 -21.46 -11.85
C PHE A 119 -8.38 -21.75 -10.47
N GLY A 120 -9.67 -21.53 -10.29
CA GLY A 120 -10.33 -21.70 -9.01
C GLY A 120 -11.84 -21.81 -9.14
N GLU A 121 -12.50 -22.23 -8.05
CA GLU A 121 -13.96 -22.27 -7.95
C GLU A 121 -14.44 -21.00 -7.23
N GLU A 122 -15.26 -20.21 -7.91
CA GLU A 122 -15.87 -19.00 -7.36
C GLU A 122 -17.10 -19.36 -6.52
N LEU A 123 -17.08 -18.95 -5.26
CA LEU A 123 -18.20 -18.99 -4.32
C LEU A 123 -18.69 -17.56 -4.06
N PRO A 124 -19.88 -17.35 -3.45
CA PRO A 124 -20.46 -16.01 -3.31
C PRO A 124 -19.57 -14.95 -2.66
N HIS A 125 -18.63 -15.34 -1.78
CA HIS A 125 -17.73 -14.41 -1.09
C HIS A 125 -16.25 -14.84 -1.15
N ASP A 126 -15.97 -16.01 -1.72
CA ASP A 126 -14.67 -16.67 -1.61
C ASP A 126 -14.27 -17.28 -2.95
N LEU A 127 -12.97 -17.43 -3.18
CA LEU A 127 -12.43 -18.13 -4.33
C LEU A 127 -11.53 -19.25 -3.82
N ALA A 128 -11.92 -20.49 -4.09
CA ALA A 128 -11.09 -21.67 -3.84
C ALA A 128 -10.02 -21.76 -4.94
N ILE A 129 -8.75 -21.72 -4.54
CA ILE A 129 -7.57 -21.73 -5.41
C ILE A 129 -6.67 -22.93 -5.04
N PRO A 130 -5.70 -23.33 -5.89
CA PRO A 130 -4.78 -24.43 -5.56
C PRO A 130 -4.03 -24.22 -4.24
N ASP A 131 -3.76 -22.96 -3.91
CA ASP A 131 -3.08 -22.51 -2.69
C ASP A 131 -4.00 -22.44 -1.45
N GLY A 132 -5.28 -22.80 -1.56
CA GLY A 132 -6.27 -22.76 -0.48
C GLY A 132 -7.51 -21.94 -0.82
N TRP A 133 -7.89 -21.04 0.07
CA TRP A 133 -9.07 -20.18 -0.05
C TRP A 133 -8.63 -18.73 -0.10
N SER A 134 -9.36 -17.91 -0.85
CA SER A 134 -9.08 -16.48 -0.93
C SER A 134 -10.33 -15.65 -0.84
N ARG A 135 -10.19 -14.45 -0.26
CA ARG A 135 -11.24 -13.44 -0.15
C ARG A 135 -10.61 -12.08 -0.39
N SER A 136 -11.30 -11.23 -1.16
CA SER A 136 -10.82 -9.90 -1.50
C SER A 136 -11.79 -8.82 -1.06
N TRP A 137 -11.24 -7.68 -0.64
CA TRP A 137 -11.97 -6.46 -0.31
C TRP A 137 -11.43 -5.31 -1.14
N TYR A 138 -12.26 -4.31 -1.38
CA TYR A 138 -11.85 -3.04 -1.93
C TYR A 138 -12.03 -1.97 -0.85
N VAL A 139 -11.10 -1.02 -0.74
CA VAL A 139 -11.26 0.10 0.18
C VAL A 139 -12.25 1.07 -0.43
N GLN A 140 -13.48 1.08 0.10
CA GLN A 140 -14.56 1.96 -0.35
C GLN A 140 -14.31 3.41 0.05
N ARG A 141 -13.76 3.62 1.25
CA ARG A 141 -13.45 4.95 1.78
C ARG A 141 -12.05 4.98 2.36
N MET A 142 -11.26 5.93 1.87
CA MET A 142 -9.92 6.23 2.39
C MET A 142 -10.03 6.96 3.74
N PRO A 143 -8.98 6.93 4.58
CA PRO A 143 -8.97 7.71 5.81
C PRO A 143 -9.18 9.19 5.50
N GLY A 144 -10.08 9.85 6.23
CA GLY A 144 -10.44 11.27 6.00
C GLY A 144 -9.40 12.28 6.49
N MET A 145 -8.17 11.85 6.71
CA MET A 145 -7.07 12.63 7.29
C MET A 145 -5.84 12.55 6.40
N GLU A 146 -4.87 13.44 6.63
CA GLU A 146 -3.59 13.38 5.93
C GLU A 146 -2.90 12.03 6.16
N LEU A 147 -2.42 11.44 5.07
CA LEU A 147 -1.89 10.08 5.07
C LEU A 147 -0.37 10.12 5.19
N GLU A 148 0.12 9.67 6.34
CA GLU A 148 1.54 9.48 6.58
C GLU A 148 2.13 8.33 5.75
N ALA A 149 3.42 8.42 5.43
CA ALA A 149 4.14 7.34 4.77
C ALA A 149 4.02 6.03 5.56
N GLY A 150 3.79 4.92 4.84
CA GLY A 150 3.62 3.60 5.44
C GLY A 150 2.21 3.27 5.96
N TRP A 151 1.24 4.19 5.85
CA TRP A 151 -0.12 3.94 6.33
C TRP A 151 -0.77 2.66 5.77
N LEU A 152 -0.46 2.27 4.53
CA LEU A 152 -0.97 1.04 3.90
C LEU A 152 -0.57 -0.22 4.68
N PHE A 153 0.57 -0.22 5.35
CA PHE A 153 1.01 -1.37 6.15
C PHE A 153 0.11 -1.60 7.37
N ARG A 154 -0.63 -0.59 7.82
CA ARG A 154 -1.61 -0.73 8.91
C ARG A 154 -2.83 -1.55 8.51
N LEU A 155 -3.08 -1.69 7.20
CA LEU A 155 -4.13 -2.56 6.65
C LEU A 155 -3.71 -4.03 6.52
N ILE A 156 -2.46 -4.35 6.86
CA ILE A 156 -1.89 -5.70 6.71
C ILE A 156 -1.57 -6.27 8.11
N PRO A 157 -2.50 -7.01 8.73
CA PRO A 157 -2.24 -7.66 10.01
C PRO A 157 -1.07 -8.66 9.93
N ALA A 158 -0.31 -8.77 11.02
CA ALA A 158 0.75 -9.76 11.13
C ALA A 158 0.20 -11.20 11.09
N GLY A 159 1.01 -12.13 10.59
CA GLY A 159 0.67 -13.56 10.55
C GLY A 159 -0.32 -13.97 9.45
N LEU A 160 -0.73 -13.05 8.56
CA LEU A 160 -1.63 -13.37 7.45
C LEU A 160 -0.90 -13.36 6.11
N ARG A 161 -1.22 -14.34 5.25
CA ARG A 161 -0.80 -14.34 3.84
C ARG A 161 -1.72 -13.40 3.06
N THR A 162 -1.23 -12.21 2.72
CA THR A 162 -2.04 -11.16 2.11
C THR A 162 -1.38 -10.60 0.86
N ARG A 163 -2.20 -10.06 -0.04
CA ARG A 163 -1.77 -9.29 -1.21
C ARG A 163 -2.52 -7.96 -1.17
N LEU A 164 -1.82 -6.86 -1.03
CA LEU A 164 -2.38 -5.52 -1.14
C LEU A 164 -2.00 -4.93 -2.50
N ALA A 165 -2.99 -4.54 -3.29
CA ALA A 165 -2.80 -3.85 -4.55
C ALA A 165 -3.27 -2.41 -4.41
N TRP A 166 -2.36 -1.46 -4.61
CA TRP A 166 -2.66 -0.03 -4.71
C TRP A 166 -2.53 0.38 -6.16
N HIS A 167 -3.57 0.98 -6.73
CA HIS A 167 -3.62 1.44 -8.10
C HIS A 167 -3.73 2.95 -8.12
N ALA A 168 -2.96 3.59 -9.01
CA ALA A 168 -3.07 5.00 -9.31
C ALA A 168 -3.21 5.19 -10.82
N ASP A 169 -4.36 5.74 -11.21
CA ASP A 169 -4.69 6.07 -12.59
C ASP A 169 -4.67 7.60 -12.75
N PRO A 170 -3.83 8.16 -13.64
CA PRO A 170 -3.77 9.60 -13.83
C PRO A 170 -5.10 10.13 -14.36
N LEU A 171 -5.61 11.20 -13.75
CA LEU A 171 -6.84 11.84 -14.17
C LEU A 171 -6.55 12.96 -15.18
N PRO A 172 -7.41 13.15 -16.22
CA PRO A 172 -7.28 14.28 -17.12
C PRO A 172 -7.36 15.61 -16.38
N VAL A 173 -6.34 16.48 -16.53
CA VAL A 173 -6.25 17.76 -15.80
C VAL A 173 -7.50 18.61 -15.99
N ALA A 174 -8.00 18.72 -17.23
CA ALA A 174 -9.22 19.47 -17.54
C ALA A 174 -10.43 18.98 -16.71
N TRP A 175 -10.60 17.66 -16.60
CA TRP A 175 -11.69 17.08 -15.82
C TRP A 175 -11.57 17.42 -14.32
N VAL A 176 -10.36 17.32 -13.76
CA VAL A 176 -10.13 17.59 -12.33
C VAL A 176 -10.31 19.07 -12.02
N VAL A 177 -9.81 19.96 -12.88
CA VAL A 177 -9.96 21.41 -12.71
C VAL A 177 -11.44 21.79 -12.73
N ASP A 178 -12.22 21.28 -13.69
CA ASP A 178 -13.66 21.55 -13.78
C ASP A 178 -14.41 20.99 -12.57
N TYR A 179 -14.07 19.78 -12.12
CA TYR A 179 -14.63 19.19 -10.91
C TYR A 179 -14.37 20.06 -9.67
N LEU A 180 -13.11 20.51 -9.48
CA LEU A 180 -12.74 21.37 -8.36
C LEU A 180 -13.38 22.75 -8.45
N GLN A 181 -13.55 23.33 -9.64
CA GLN A 181 -14.30 24.58 -9.83
C GLN A 181 -15.73 24.45 -9.32
N ARG A 182 -16.41 23.35 -9.65
CA ARG A 182 -17.77 23.07 -9.16
C ARG A 182 -17.80 22.88 -7.65
N GLN A 183 -16.84 22.13 -7.08
CA GLN A 183 -16.73 21.96 -5.63
C GLN A 183 -16.49 23.29 -4.90
N LEU A 184 -15.54 24.11 -5.38
CA LEU A 184 -15.26 25.42 -4.81
C LEU A 184 -16.47 26.36 -4.88
N THR A 185 -17.22 26.30 -5.97
CA THR A 185 -18.47 27.06 -6.12
C THR A 185 -19.48 26.64 -5.05
N ASN A 186 -19.71 25.34 -4.89
CA ASN A 186 -20.60 24.81 -3.85
C ASN A 186 -20.15 25.20 -2.44
N MET A 187 -18.86 25.05 -2.12
CA MET A 187 -18.30 25.43 -0.81
C MET A 187 -18.49 26.92 -0.53
N ARG A 188 -18.26 27.79 -1.53
CA ARG A 188 -18.48 29.24 -1.39
C ARG A 188 -19.96 29.57 -1.18
N THR A 189 -20.86 28.90 -1.90
CA THR A 189 -22.31 29.08 -1.71
C THR A 189 -22.74 28.64 -0.31
N SER A 190 -22.29 27.46 0.17
CA SER A 190 -22.55 27.00 1.54
C SER A 190 -22.03 27.98 2.58
N ARG A 191 -20.80 28.48 2.40
CA ARG A 191 -20.22 29.50 3.30
C ARG A 191 -21.06 30.78 3.35
N LEU A 192 -21.54 31.25 2.20
CA LEU A 192 -22.39 32.45 2.15
C LEU A 192 -23.74 32.21 2.85
N GLN A 193 -24.33 31.03 2.69
CA GLN A 193 -25.56 30.66 3.38
C GLN A 193 -25.37 30.61 4.90
N GLU A 194 -24.28 30.03 5.38
CA GLU A 194 -23.94 29.99 6.80
C GLU A 194 -23.75 31.39 7.38
N LEU A 195 -22.96 32.24 6.71
CA LEU A 195 -22.76 33.63 7.13
C LEU A 195 -24.08 34.41 7.21
N ASN A 196 -24.98 34.20 6.24
CA ASN A 196 -26.31 34.82 6.24
C ASN A 196 -27.22 34.26 7.34
N ALA A 197 -27.04 32.99 7.73
CA ALA A 197 -27.75 32.35 8.83
C ALA A 197 -27.12 32.63 10.22
N GLY A 198 -26.01 33.39 10.27
CA GLY A 198 -25.25 33.65 11.50
C GLY A 198 -24.50 32.43 12.04
N THR A 199 -24.30 31.40 11.22
CA THR A 199 -23.52 30.20 11.55
C THR A 199 -22.17 30.23 10.81
N SER A 200 -21.22 29.40 11.24
CA SER A 200 -19.95 29.22 10.54
C SER A 200 -19.43 27.82 10.80
N ASP A 201 -19.23 27.02 9.75
CA ASP A 201 -18.53 25.75 9.86
C ASP A 201 -17.00 25.97 9.80
N PRO A 202 -16.26 25.75 10.91
CA PRO A 202 -14.81 25.89 10.92
C PRO A 202 -14.10 24.88 10.00
N LEU A 203 -14.70 23.72 9.73
CA LEU A 203 -14.12 22.73 8.81
C LEU A 203 -14.15 23.24 7.38
N LEU A 204 -15.29 23.79 6.96
CA LEU A 204 -15.45 24.41 5.64
C LEU A 204 -14.53 25.62 5.46
N ALA A 205 -14.39 26.45 6.50
CA ALA A 205 -13.51 27.62 6.49
C ALA A 205 -12.03 27.24 6.35
N GLY A 206 -11.59 26.15 6.98
CA GLY A 206 -10.23 25.62 6.87
C GLY A 206 -9.95 24.89 5.55
N ALA A 207 -10.95 24.18 5.00
CA ALA A 207 -10.79 23.40 3.77
C ALA A 207 -10.71 24.26 2.50
N LEU A 208 -11.45 25.38 2.45
CA LEU A 208 -11.54 26.25 1.27
C LEU A 208 -10.17 26.72 0.72
N PRO A 209 -9.28 27.32 1.52
CA PRO A 209 -7.97 27.76 1.04
C PRO A 209 -7.12 26.62 0.47
N ASN A 210 -7.17 25.44 1.10
CA ASN A 210 -6.41 24.27 0.65
C ASN A 210 -6.94 23.76 -0.70
N THR A 211 -8.26 23.73 -0.89
CA THR A 211 -8.88 23.34 -2.17
C THR A 211 -8.53 24.35 -3.29
N GLU A 212 -8.49 25.65 -2.98
CA GLU A 212 -8.07 26.68 -3.94
C GLU A 212 -6.59 26.55 -4.32
N ASP A 213 -5.73 26.23 -3.36
CA ASP A 213 -4.31 26.02 -3.63
C ASP A 213 -4.06 24.78 -4.50
N LEU A 214 -4.74 23.67 -4.18
CA LEU A 214 -4.73 22.46 -4.99
C LEU A 214 -5.17 22.75 -6.43
N GLN A 215 -6.25 23.51 -6.61
CA GLN A 215 -6.73 23.90 -7.94
C GLN A 215 -5.67 24.69 -8.72
N ARG A 216 -5.00 25.66 -8.10
CA ARG A 216 -3.94 26.46 -8.74
C ARG A 216 -2.75 25.61 -9.16
N ARG A 217 -2.32 24.68 -8.31
CA ARG A 217 -1.19 23.77 -8.57
C ARG A 217 -1.50 22.79 -9.71
N LEU A 218 -2.72 22.26 -9.76
CA LEU A 218 -3.19 21.42 -10.86
C LEU A 218 -3.32 22.21 -12.18
N ALA A 219 -3.91 23.41 -12.14
CA ALA A 219 -4.08 24.25 -13.33
C ALA A 219 -2.73 24.71 -13.92
N SER A 220 -1.72 24.91 -13.08
CA SER A 220 -0.35 25.24 -13.49
C SER A 220 0.49 24.01 -13.87
N SER A 221 -0.10 22.80 -13.86
CA SER A 221 0.60 21.54 -14.15
C SER A 221 1.80 21.27 -13.22
N GLN A 222 1.79 21.85 -12.01
CA GLN A 222 2.78 21.55 -10.97
C GLN A 222 2.49 20.22 -10.27
N GLU A 223 1.26 19.72 -10.41
CA GLU A 223 0.83 18.44 -9.87
C GLU A 223 -0.02 17.67 -10.87
N LYS A 224 0.06 16.33 -10.81
CA LYS A 224 -0.96 15.46 -11.37
C LYS A 224 -1.87 14.92 -10.27
N ALA A 225 -3.14 14.77 -10.62
CA ALA A 225 -4.16 14.11 -9.82
C ALA A 225 -4.39 12.68 -10.30
N PHE A 226 -4.71 11.78 -9.37
CA PHE A 226 -4.87 10.36 -9.63
C PHE A 226 -6.18 9.86 -9.03
N HIS A 227 -6.85 8.97 -9.75
CA HIS A 227 -7.85 8.09 -9.16
C HIS A 227 -7.10 6.94 -8.49
N VAL A 228 -7.34 6.74 -7.20
CA VAL A 228 -6.64 5.74 -6.39
C VAL A 228 -7.63 4.67 -5.93
N SER A 229 -7.27 3.41 -6.11
CA SER A 229 -8.02 2.28 -5.56
C SER A 229 -7.09 1.31 -4.83
N VAL A 230 -7.60 0.72 -3.75
CA VAL A 230 -6.85 -0.22 -2.92
C VAL A 230 -7.65 -1.49 -2.76
N TYR A 231 -7.01 -2.62 -3.05
CA TYR A 231 -7.58 -3.96 -2.87
C TYR A 231 -6.72 -4.74 -1.90
N ILE A 232 -7.36 -5.52 -1.04
CA ILE A 232 -6.70 -6.43 -0.12
C ILE A 232 -7.24 -7.82 -0.38
N THR A 233 -6.36 -8.77 -0.66
CA THR A 233 -6.70 -10.18 -0.83
C THR A 233 -6.04 -10.98 0.28
N LEU A 234 -6.84 -11.71 1.05
CA LEU A 234 -6.38 -12.73 1.99
C LEU A 234 -6.30 -14.08 1.27
N VAL A 235 -5.25 -14.84 1.55
CA VAL A 235 -5.14 -16.25 1.17
C VAL A 235 -4.95 -17.07 2.44
N ALA A 236 -5.72 -18.14 2.60
CA ALA A 236 -5.70 -19.01 3.77
C ALA A 236 -5.77 -20.48 3.36
N ALA A 237 -5.12 -21.38 4.11
CA ALA A 237 -5.13 -22.81 3.79
C ALA A 237 -6.50 -23.48 4.02
N SER A 238 -7.37 -22.88 4.84
CA SER A 238 -8.69 -23.42 5.17
C SER A 238 -9.75 -22.31 5.26
N SER A 239 -11.02 -22.68 5.12
CA SER A 239 -12.15 -21.75 5.28
C SER A 239 -12.22 -21.14 6.69
N SER A 240 -11.91 -21.92 7.74
CA SER A 240 -11.85 -21.38 9.12
C SER A 240 -10.77 -20.30 9.27
N ALA A 241 -9.57 -20.55 8.74
CA ALA A 241 -8.49 -19.58 8.76
C ALA A 241 -8.81 -18.34 7.91
N LEU A 242 -9.58 -18.51 6.83
CA LEU A 242 -10.07 -17.41 6.01
C LEU A 242 -11.01 -16.49 6.81
N GLU A 243 -11.92 -17.05 7.60
CA GLU A 243 -12.86 -16.25 8.40
C GLU A 243 -12.13 -15.52 9.55
N GLU A 244 -11.26 -16.21 10.28
CA GLU A 244 -10.44 -15.59 11.33
C GLU A 244 -9.55 -14.47 10.77
N GLY A 245 -8.92 -14.70 9.62
CA GLY A 245 -8.12 -13.69 8.94
C GLY A 245 -8.96 -12.53 8.42
N SER A 246 -10.18 -12.79 7.95
CA SER A 246 -11.13 -11.76 7.49
C SER A 246 -11.49 -10.79 8.62
N GLU A 247 -11.75 -11.30 9.82
CA GLU A 247 -12.04 -10.45 10.98
C GLU A 247 -10.85 -9.58 11.37
N LYS A 248 -9.62 -10.11 11.30
CA LYS A 248 -8.40 -9.33 11.53
C LYS A 248 -8.24 -8.20 10.51
N ILE A 249 -8.52 -8.46 9.23
CA ILE A 249 -8.45 -7.44 8.16
C ILE A 249 -9.51 -6.36 8.36
N ARG A 250 -10.76 -6.76 8.64
CA ARG A 250 -11.85 -5.81 8.93
C ARG A 250 -11.52 -4.96 10.17
N ALA A 251 -10.97 -5.56 11.22
CA ALA A 251 -10.53 -4.84 12.41
C ALA A 251 -9.42 -3.83 12.10
N ALA A 252 -8.42 -4.21 11.30
CA ALA A 252 -7.34 -3.33 10.88
C ALA A 252 -7.83 -2.16 10.01
N ALA A 253 -8.78 -2.41 9.10
CA ALA A 253 -9.41 -1.37 8.30
C ALA A 253 -10.17 -0.36 9.17
N ARG A 254 -11.00 -0.85 10.11
CA ARG A 254 -11.69 0.03 11.08
C ARG A 254 -10.71 0.87 11.91
N ALA A 255 -9.62 0.26 12.38
CA ALA A 255 -8.58 0.96 13.13
C ALA A 255 -7.86 2.04 12.30
N THR A 256 -7.79 1.86 10.98
CA THR A 256 -7.21 2.83 10.04
C THR A 256 -8.24 3.83 9.51
N LEU A 257 -9.50 3.76 9.97
CA LEU A 257 -10.63 4.56 9.49
C LEU A 257 -10.98 4.32 8.00
N CYS A 258 -10.68 3.13 7.50
CA CYS A 258 -11.10 2.67 6.18
C CYS A 258 -12.42 1.90 6.27
N GLU A 259 -13.20 1.95 5.18
CA GLU A 259 -14.35 1.06 4.95
C GLU A 259 -14.00 0.05 3.85
N LEU A 260 -14.35 -1.22 4.06
CA LEU A 260 -14.10 -2.37 3.16
C LEU A 260 -15.40 -2.93 2.60
#